data_AF-A0A7V9R5X7-F1
#
_entry.id   AF-A0A7V9R5X7-F1
#
_cell.length_a   1.000
_cell.length_b   1.000
_cell.length_c   1.000
_cell.angle_alpha   90.00
_cell.angle_beta   90.00
_cell.angle_gamma   90.00
#
_symmetry.space_group_name_H-M   'P 1'
#
loop_
_entity.id
_entity.type
_entity.pdbx_description
1 polymer ?
#
loop_
_entity_poly.entity_id
_entity_poly.type
_entity_poly.pdbx_seq_one_letter_code
_entity_poly.pdbx_strand_id
1 'polypeptide(L)' 'MSHTIHEQRGRLEGRLREVEEKFERQLRERGFEPAQAELTALPGPLAKLYAEREELRADLEKLKAHP' A
#
# COMPACT_ATOMS: atom_id res chain seq x y z
N MET A 1 11.97 -1.20 -23.97
CA MET A 1 12.22 -1.20 -22.51
C MET A 1 11.16 -0.41 -21.75
N SER A 2 10.71 0.74 -22.23
CA SER A 2 9.69 1.56 -21.53
C SER A 2 8.33 0.87 -21.35
N HIS A 3 7.86 0.02 -22.29
CA HIS A 3 6.57 -0.69 -22.15
C HIS A 3 6.53 -1.57 -20.88
N THR A 4 7.60 -2.30 -20.59
CA THR A 4 7.69 -3.20 -19.42
C THR A 4 7.66 -2.44 -18.09
N ILE A 5 8.28 -1.27 -18.03
CA ILE A 5 8.29 -0.41 -16.83
C ILE A 5 6.87 0.15 -16.57
N HIS A 6 6.16 0.57 -17.61
CA HIS A 6 4.79 1.07 -17.49
C HIS A 6 3.81 -0.03 -17.06
N GLU A 7 3.95 -1.25 -17.59
CA GLU A 7 3.16 -2.41 -17.17
C GLU A 7 3.47 -2.82 -15.72
N GLN A 8 4.75 -2.84 -15.33
CA GLN A 8 5.14 -3.12 -13.95
C GLN A 8 4.61 -2.08 -12.97
N ARG A 9 4.70 -0.79 -13.34
CA ARG A 9 4.14 0.31 -12.55
C ARG A 9 2.62 0.15 -12.39
N GLY A 10 1.89 -0.12 -13.47
CA GLY A 10 0.44 -0.32 -13.41
C GLY A 10 0.03 -1.51 -12.53
N ARG A 11 0.78 -2.61 -12.55
CA ARG A 11 0.54 -3.76 -11.65
C ARG A 11 0.78 -3.41 -10.19
N LEU A 12 1.85 -2.67 -9.89
CA LEU A 12 2.15 -2.25 -8.52
C LEU A 12 1.15 -1.20 -8.00
N GLU A 13 0.72 -0.26 -8.85
CA GLU A 13 -0.34 0.71 -8.53
C GLU A 13 -1.68 -0.01 -8.24
N GLY A 14 -2.03 -1.01 -9.04
CA GLY A 14 -3.22 -1.84 -8.81
C GLY A 14 -3.15 -2.59 -7.48
N ARG A 15 -2.03 -3.26 -7.21
CA ARG A 15 -1.81 -3.97 -5.94
C ARG A 15 -1.83 -3.02 -4.74
N LEU A 16 -1.21 -1.84 -4.86
CA LEU A 16 -1.22 -0.83 -3.80
C LEU A 16 -2.66 -0.41 -3.47
N ARG A 17 -3.48 -0.12 -4.49
CA ARG A 17 -4.88 0.21 -4.28
C ARG A 17 -5.65 -0.90 -3.56
N GLU A 18 -5.49 -2.15 -3.99
CA GLU A 18 -6.15 -3.30 -3.34
C GLU A 18 -5.76 -3.44 -1.86
N VAL A 19 -4.48 -3.26 -1.53
CA VAL A 19 -3.97 -3.31 -0.16
C VAL A 19 -4.50 -2.14 0.66
N GLU A 20 -4.52 -0.92 0.11
CA GLU A 20 -5.07 0.27 0.75
C GLU A 20 -6.56 0.11 1.07
N GLU A 21 -7.38 -0.32 0.11
CA GLU A 21 -8.81 -0.56 0.31
C GLU A 21 -9.07 -1.64 1.38
N LYS A 22 -8.29 -2.73 1.35
CA LYS A 22 -8.39 -3.81 2.34
C LYS A 22 -7.97 -3.34 3.73
N PHE A 23 -6.94 -2.51 3.81
CA PHE A 23 -6.45 -1.94 5.06
C PHE A 23 -7.47 -0.98 5.67
N GLU A 24 -8.00 -0.05 4.88
CA GLU A 24 -9.05 0.89 5.32
C GLU A 24 -10.31 0.16 5.79
N ARG A 25 -10.76 -0.85 5.03
CA ARG A 25 -11.92 -1.65 5.42
C ARG A 25 -11.69 -2.31 6.78
N GLN A 26 -10.53 -2.94 6.98
CA GLN A 26 -10.21 -3.62 8.23
C GLN A 26 -10.00 -2.69 9.42
N LEU A 27 -9.59 -1.45 9.18
CA LEU A 27 -9.54 -0.41 10.20
C LEU A 27 -10.95 0.00 10.62
N ARG A 28 -11.81 0.32 9.65
CA ARG A 28 -13.21 0.71 9.90
C ARG A 28 -14.00 -0.39 10.58
N GLU A 29 -13.84 -1.65 10.17
CA GLU A 29 -14.45 -2.83 10.81
C GLU A 29 -14.07 -2.98 12.29
N ARG A 30 -12.89 -2.47 12.67
CA ARG A 30 -12.39 -2.50 14.04
C ARG A 30 -12.62 -1.19 14.79
N GLY A 31 -13.31 -0.23 14.18
CA GLY A 31 -13.59 1.09 14.78
C GLY A 31 -12.40 2.05 14.78
N PHE A 32 -11.36 1.78 13.99
CA PHE A 32 -10.25 2.71 13.80
C PHE A 32 -10.52 3.66 12.64
N GLU A 33 -10.14 4.92 12.82
CA GLU A 33 -10.13 5.92 11.75
C GLU A 33 -8.89 5.73 10.86
N PRO A 34 -9.04 5.60 9.53
CA PRO A 34 -7.91 5.41 8.61
C PRO A 34 -6.82 6.46 8.71
N ALA A 35 -7.19 7.72 8.96
CA ALA A 35 -6.27 8.82 9.13
C ALA A 35 -5.37 8.70 10.37
N GLN A 36 -5.76 7.89 11.36
CA GLN A 36 -5.02 7.68 12.61
C GLN A 36 -4.19 6.38 12.59
N ALA A 37 -4.23 5.63 11.49
CA ALA A 37 -3.52 4.35 11.37
C ALA A 37 -2.00 4.49 11.59
N GLU A 38 -1.41 5.62 11.21
CA GLU A 38 0.01 5.93 11.39
C GLU A 38 0.36 6.37 12.81
N LEU A 39 -0.64 6.72 13.62
CA LEU A 39 -0.48 7.20 15.00
C LEU A 39 -0.89 6.14 16.03
N THR A 40 -1.36 4.97 15.58
CA THR A 40 -1.93 3.93 16.42
C THR A 40 -1.14 2.63 16.29
N ALA A 41 -0.95 1.91 17.40
CA ALA A 41 -0.40 0.56 17.36
C ALA A 41 -1.37 -0.38 16.63
N LEU A 42 -1.01 -0.78 15.41
CA LEU A 42 -1.85 -1.64 14.58
C LEU A 42 -1.83 -3.10 15.10
N PRO A 43 -3.00 -3.75 15.23
CA PRO A 43 -3.08 -5.19 15.45
C PRO A 43 -2.33 -5.98 14.35
N GLY A 44 -1.77 -7.15 14.68
CA GLY A 44 -0.87 -7.91 13.77
C GLY A 44 -1.32 -8.02 12.29
N PRO A 45 -2.58 -8.38 11.99
CA PRO A 45 -3.07 -8.42 10.61
C PRO A 45 -3.07 -7.07 9.90
N LEU A 46 -3.35 -5.98 10.62
CA LEU A 46 -3.30 -4.61 10.12
C LEU A 46 -1.86 -4.13 9.95
N ALA A 47 -0.97 -4.45 10.90
CA ALA A 47 0.45 -4.14 10.79
C ALA A 47 1.08 -4.79 9.55
N LYS A 48 0.67 -6.02 9.21
CA LYS A 48 1.12 -6.70 7.99
C LYS A 48 0.66 -5.99 6.72
N LEU A 49 -0.61 -5.56 6.65
CA LEU A 49 -1.13 -4.80 5.51
C LEU A 49 -0.48 -3.42 5.38
N TYR A 50 -0.21 -2.76 6.50
CA TYR A 50 0.53 -1.51 6.52
C TYR A 50 1.95 -1.69 5.99
N ALA A 51 2.68 -2.71 6.46
CA ALA A 51 4.03 -3.01 5.95
C ALA A 51 4.01 -3.28 4.43
N GLU A 52 3.06 -4.10 3.95
CA GLU A 52 2.91 -4.40 2.52
C GLU A 52 2.62 -3.13 1.70
N ARG A 53 1.78 -2.22 2.23
CA ARG A 53 1.50 -0.92 1.61
C ARG A 53 2.78 -0.09 1.46
N GLU A 54 3.59 0.01 2.52
CA GLU A 54 4.82 0.79 2.50
C GLU A 54 5.88 0.18 1.57
N GLU A 55 5.99 -1.16 1.51
CA GLU A 55 6.86 -1.85 0.55
C GLU A 55 6.45 -1.54 -0.91
N LEU A 56 5.16 -1.62 -1.22
CA LEU A 56 4.64 -1.30 -2.56
C LEU A 56 4.86 0.17 -2.94
N ARG A 57 4.72 1.09 -1.98
CA ARG A 57 5.03 2.52 -2.19
C ARG A 57 6.51 2.74 -2.47
N ALA A 58 7.39 2.11 -1.69
CA ALA A 58 8.83 2.20 -1.89
C ALA A 58 9.25 1.63 -3.26
N ASP A 59 8.66 0.52 -3.70
CA ASP A 59 8.96 -0.06 -5.02
C ASP A 59 8.45 0.82 -6.17
N LEU A 60 7.28 1.45 -6.02
CA LEU A 60 6.79 2.44 -6.97
C LEU A 60 7.68 3.68 -7.03
N GLU A 61 8.21 4.14 -5.90
CA GLU A 61 9.14 5.26 -5.85
C GLU A 61 10.44 4.94 -6.59
N LYS A 62 11.03 3.76 -6.35
CA LYS A 62 12.22 3.29 -7.08
C LYS A 62 11.98 3.23 -8.59
N LEU A 63 10.81 2.74 -9.01
CA LEU A 63 10.41 2.69 -10.43
C LEU A 63 10.22 4.08 -11.04
N LYS A 64 9.83 5.09 -10.26
CA LYS A 64 9.72 6.49 -10.72
C LYS A 64 11.07 7.20 -10.76
N ALA A 65 11.98 6.86 -9.85
CA ALA A 65 13.32 7.44 -9.75
C ALA A 65 14.28 6.94 -10.85
N HIS A 66 13.96 5.83 -11.51
CA HIS A 66 14.70 5.28 -12.65
C HIS A 66 13.86 5.33 -13.95
N PRO A 67 13.81 6.50 -14.64
CA PRO A 67 13.08 6.67 -15.90
C PRO A 67 13.70 5.93 -17.10
#